data_AF-A0AAV9B979-F1
#
_entry.id   AF-A0AAV9B979-F1
#
_cell.length_a   1.000
_cell.length_b   1.000
_cell.length_c   1.000
_cell.angle_alpha   90.00
_cell.angle_beta   90.00
_cell.angle_gamma   90.00
#
_symmetry.space_group_name_H-M   'P 1'
#
loop_
_entity.id
_entity.type
_entity.pdbx_description
1 polymer ?
#
loop_
_entity_poly.entity_id
_entity_poly.type
_entity_poly.pdbx_seq_one_letter_code
_entity_poly.pdbx_strand_id
1 'polypeptide(L)'
;MRCQAAGCAADLGRAKHYHRRHRVCDFHSKAAAVIVSGCGGGAEQRFCQQCSRFHQLSEFDGEKRSCRRRLADHNRRRRKSQPGPSSEEGKPDSPAADACLENRTS
;
A
#
# COMPACT_ATOMS: atom_id res chain seq x y z
N MET A 1 5.30 21.75 11.78
CA MET A 1 5.60 21.02 10.53
C MET A 1 4.33 21.08 9.69
N ARG A 2 4.38 21.46 8.40
CA ARG A 2 3.16 21.68 7.60
C ARG A 2 2.92 20.60 6.56
N CYS A 3 1.66 20.49 6.11
CA CYS A 3 1.29 19.65 4.98
C CYS A 3 1.96 20.14 3.68
N GLN A 4 2.36 19.21 2.82
CA GLN A 4 3.00 19.54 1.54
C GLN A 4 2.04 20.03 0.45
N ALA A 5 0.73 19.89 0.62
CA ALA A 5 -0.25 20.43 -0.32
C ALA A 5 -0.14 21.96 -0.42
N ALA A 6 -0.19 22.48 -1.64
CA ALA A 6 -0.13 23.91 -1.93
C ALA A 6 -1.31 24.64 -1.27
N GLY A 7 -1.01 25.78 -0.63
CA GLY A 7 -2.00 26.56 0.12
C GLY A 7 -2.48 25.91 1.43
N CYS A 8 -1.98 24.72 1.80
CA CYS A 8 -2.39 24.08 3.05
C CYS A 8 -1.56 24.57 4.24
N ALA A 9 -2.20 25.30 5.16
CA ALA A 9 -1.58 25.77 6.39
C ALA A 9 -1.72 24.80 7.58
N ALA A 10 -2.27 23.59 7.37
CA ALA A 10 -2.52 22.63 8.44
C ALA A 10 -1.21 22.27 9.18
N ASP A 11 -1.19 22.53 10.49
CA ASP A 11 -0.07 22.12 11.34
C ASP A 11 -0.18 20.64 11.68
N LEU A 12 0.90 19.91 11.39
CA LEU A 12 1.05 18.50 11.69
C LEU A 12 1.74 18.28 13.03
N GLY A 13 2.17 19.32 13.76
CA GLY A 13 2.89 19.19 15.03
C GLY A 13 2.20 18.27 16.05
N ARG A 14 0.87 18.40 16.18
CA ARG A 14 0.01 17.57 17.03
C ARG A 14 -0.72 16.45 16.30
N ALA A 15 -0.46 16.25 15.01
CA ALA A 15 -1.12 15.20 14.22
C ALA A 15 -0.58 13.79 14.56
N LYS A 16 -1.35 12.76 14.20
CA LYS A 16 -0.92 11.36 14.35
C LYS A 16 0.43 11.11 13.66
N HIS A 17 1.23 10.18 14.18
CA HIS A 17 2.58 9.88 13.69
C HIS A 17 2.64 9.66 12.17
N TYR A 18 1.66 8.93 11.61
CA TYR A 18 1.54 8.71 10.16
C TYR A 18 1.53 10.02 9.36
N HIS A 19 0.65 10.95 9.73
CA HIS A 19 0.50 12.26 9.07
C HIS A 19 1.78 13.09 9.16
N ARG A 20 2.44 13.07 10.32
CA ARG A 20 3.74 13.75 10.52
C ARG A 20 4.84 13.16 9.64
N ARG A 21 5.00 11.83 9.65
CA ARG A 21 6.03 11.12 8.87
C ARG A 21 5.93 11.42 7.38
N HIS A 22 4.70 11.49 6.86
CA HIS A 22 4.44 11.67 5.41
C HIS A 22 4.11 13.12 5.02
N ARG A 23 4.21 14.06 5.97
CA ARG A 23 3.92 15.49 5.77
C ARG A 23 2.59 15.74 5.03
N VAL A 24 1.54 15.02 5.44
CA VAL A 24 0.20 15.08 4.87
C VAL A 24 -0.84 15.17 5.99
N CYS A 25 -1.85 16.02 5.85
CA CYS A 25 -2.96 16.09 6.82
C CYS A 25 -4.03 15.01 6.55
N ASP A 26 -4.94 14.80 7.49
CA ASP A 26 -6.01 13.78 7.35
C ASP A 26 -6.93 14.04 6.15
N PHE A 27 -7.17 15.31 5.83
CA PHE A 27 -7.93 15.71 4.65
C PHE A 27 -7.20 15.33 3.35
N HIS A 28 -5.94 15.77 3.19
CA HIS A 28 -5.18 15.55 1.96
C HIS A 28 -4.72 14.09 1.76
N SER A 29 -4.71 13.27 2.82
CA SER A 29 -4.48 11.82 2.67
C SER A 29 -5.67 11.10 2.03
N LYS A 30 -6.85 11.73 2.04
CA LYS A 30 -8.11 11.19 1.50
C LYS A 30 -8.62 11.96 0.28
N ALA A 31 -8.09 13.16 0.03
CA ALA A 31 -8.46 14.02 -1.08
C ALA A 31 -8.25 13.33 -2.43
N ALA A 32 -9.16 13.61 -3.38
CA ALA A 32 -9.11 13.07 -4.72
C ALA A 32 -8.01 13.71 -5.57
N ALA A 33 -7.78 15.01 -5.42
CA ALA A 33 -6.74 15.73 -6.12
C ALA A 33 -6.19 16.82 -5.20
N VAL A 34 -4.88 17.03 -5.25
CA VAL A 34 -4.17 18.09 -4.54
C VAL A 34 -3.05 18.62 -5.43
N ILE A 35 -2.78 19.91 -5.36
CA ILE A 35 -1.53 20.47 -5.88
C ILE A 35 -0.48 20.34 -4.76
N VAL A 36 0.71 19.84 -5.06
CA VAL A 36 1.80 19.75 -4.07
C VAL A 36 2.77 20.90 -4.26
N SER A 37 3.11 21.58 -3.16
CA SER A 37 4.06 22.68 -3.14
C SER A 37 5.42 22.22 -3.66
N GLY A 38 5.96 22.90 -4.67
CA GLY A 38 7.27 22.59 -5.25
C GLY A 38 7.27 21.51 -6.35
N CYS A 39 6.11 20.99 -6.75
CA CYS A 39 6.01 20.23 -8.00
C CYS A 39 5.85 21.23 -9.17
N GLY A 40 6.87 21.31 -10.03
CA GLY A 40 6.89 22.25 -11.16
C GLY A 40 5.65 22.07 -12.05
N GLY A 41 5.00 23.19 -12.39
CA GLY A 41 3.85 23.20 -13.32
C GLY A 41 2.47 23.01 -12.69
N GLY A 42 2.32 22.97 -11.36
CA GLY A 42 1.00 22.95 -10.73
C GLY A 42 0.18 21.68 -11.06
N ALA A 43 0.86 20.56 -11.31
CA ALA A 43 0.21 19.32 -11.66
C ALA A 43 -0.60 18.75 -10.49
N GLU A 44 -1.80 18.25 -10.78
CA GLU A 44 -2.63 17.57 -9.80
C GLU A 44 -2.07 16.20 -9.42
N GLN A 45 -2.02 15.95 -8.13
CA GLN A 45 -1.52 14.73 -7.52
C GLN A 45 -2.54 14.14 -6.56
N ARG A 46 -2.41 12.84 -6.29
CA ARG A 46 -3.20 12.12 -5.28
C ARG A 46 -2.26 11.33 -4.37
N PHE A 47 -2.64 11.23 -3.10
CA PHE A 47 -1.88 10.46 -2.13
C PHE A 47 -2.15 8.95 -2.31
N CYS A 48 -1.10 8.18 -2.63
CA CYS A 48 -1.20 6.73 -2.72
C CYS A 48 -1.04 6.10 -1.34
N GLN A 49 -2.05 5.38 -0.86
CA GLN A 49 -2.03 4.77 0.47
C GLN A 49 -0.95 3.69 0.61
N GLN A 50 -0.73 2.90 -0.45
CA GLN A 50 0.29 1.83 -0.42
C GLN A 50 1.73 2.36 -0.51
N CYS A 51 1.94 3.50 -1.18
CA CYS A 51 3.27 4.11 -1.28
C CYS A 51 3.53 5.12 -0.16
N SER A 52 2.48 5.64 0.48
CA SER A 52 2.52 6.78 1.39
C SER A 52 3.24 8.00 0.79
N ARG A 53 2.96 8.28 -0.50
CA ARG A 53 3.53 9.37 -1.30
C ARG A 53 2.51 9.95 -2.27
N PHE A 54 2.71 11.19 -2.69
CA PHE A 54 1.95 11.81 -3.77
C PHE A 54 2.45 11.34 -5.13
N HIS A 55 1.50 11.02 -6.00
CA HIS A 55 1.70 10.59 -7.38
C HIS A 55 0.79 11.43 -8.27
N GLN A 56 1.14 11.62 -9.54
CA GLN A 56 0.26 12.32 -10.48
C GLN A 56 -1.06 11.57 -10.64
N LEU A 57 -2.16 12.29 -10.91
CA LEU A 57 -3.46 11.65 -11.15
C LEU A 57 -3.41 10.62 -12.30
N SER A 58 -2.55 10.86 -13.30
CA SER A 58 -2.28 9.95 -14.41
C SER A 58 -1.71 8.58 -13.97
N GLU A 59 -1.23 8.42 -12.73
CA GLU A 59 -0.73 7.15 -12.20
C GLU A 59 -1.81 6.34 -11.46
N PHE A 60 -3.06 6.81 -11.42
CA PHE A 60 -4.19 6.15 -10.76
C PHE A 60 -5.23 5.66 -11.77
N ASP A 61 -6.05 4.69 -11.34
CA ASP A 61 -7.21 4.19 -12.08
C ASP A 61 -8.49 4.64 -11.36
N GLY A 62 -9.04 5.76 -11.81
CA GLY A 62 -10.32 6.31 -11.33
C GLY A 62 -10.40 6.45 -9.82
N GLU A 63 -11.28 5.66 -9.20
CA GLU A 63 -11.60 5.75 -7.77
C GLU A 63 -10.55 5.10 -6.85
N LYS A 64 -9.61 4.32 -7.41
CA LYS A 64 -8.63 3.58 -6.61
C LYS A 64 -7.61 4.53 -5.98
N ARG A 65 -7.37 4.35 -4.68
CA ARG A 65 -6.40 5.16 -3.90
C ARG A 65 -4.98 4.58 -3.85
N SER A 66 -4.69 3.56 -4.65
CA SER A 66 -3.34 3.04 -4.89
C SER A 66 -2.97 3.25 -6.36
N CYS A 67 -1.73 3.67 -6.63
CA CYS A 67 -1.24 3.83 -7.99
C CYS A 67 -1.24 2.49 -8.76
N ARG A 68 -1.33 2.58 -10.09
CA ARG A 68 -1.39 1.43 -11.03
C ARG A 68 -0.30 0.41 -10.76
N ARG A 69 0.93 0.88 -10.53
CA ARG A 69 2.10 0.03 -10.26
C ARG A 69 1.86 -0.89 -9.06
N ARG A 70 1.34 -0.36 -7.95
CA ARG A 70 1.07 -1.16 -6.73
C ARG A 70 -0.14 -2.06 -6.88
N LEU A 71 -1.17 -1.58 -7.57
CA LEU A 71 -2.37 -2.37 -7.83
C LEU A 71 -2.06 -3.59 -8.71
N ALA A 72 -1.24 -3.44 -9.75
CA ALA A 72 -0.83 -4.53 -10.63
C ALA A 72 -0.09 -5.63 -9.86
N ASP A 73 0.84 -5.26 -8.97
CA ASP A 73 1.55 -6.23 -8.12
C ASP A 73 0.60 -7.00 -7.19
N HIS A 74 -0.33 -6.28 -6.55
CA HIS A 74 -1.33 -6.90 -5.68
C HIS A 74 -2.22 -7.89 -6.46
N ASN A 75 -2.72 -7.49 -7.63
CA ASN A 75 -3.54 -8.34 -8.48
C ASN A 75 -2.78 -9.60 -8.93
N ARG A 76 -1.50 -9.49 -9.28
CA ARG A 76 -0.65 -10.62 -9.65
C ARG A 76 -0.50 -11.62 -8.50
N ARG A 77 -0.22 -11.13 -7.29
CA ARG A 77 -0.10 -12.00 -6.10
C ARG A 77 -1.43 -12.69 -5.78
N ARG A 78 -2.55 -11.96 -5.86
CA ARG A 78 -3.88 -12.54 -5.65
C ARG A 78 -4.19 -13.65 -6.66
N ARG A 79 -3.87 -13.47 -7.94
CA ARG A 79 -4.06 -14.51 -8.98
C ARG A 79 -3.21 -15.76 -8.74
N LYS A 80 -2.00 -15.62 -8.18
CA LYS A 80 -1.10 -16.75 -7.90
C LYS A 80 -1.51 -17.55 -6.65
N SER A 81 -2.17 -16.92 -5.69
CA SER A 81 -2.57 -17.54 -4.41
C SER A 81 -4.01 -18.06 -4.39
N GLN A 82 -4.74 -18.01 -5.51
CA GLN A 82 -6.03 -18.70 -5.61
C GLN A 82 -5.78 -20.11 -6.16
N PRO A 83 -6.02 -21.18 -5.38
CA PRO A 83 -6.17 -22.50 -5.95
C PRO A 83 -7.46 -22.47 -6.79
N GLY A 84 -7.35 -22.47 -8.11
CA GLY A 84 -8.47 -22.82 -8.97
C GLY A 84 -8.87 -24.28 -8.72
N PRO A 85 -10.12 -24.68 -9.02
CA PRO A 85 -10.47 -26.10 -9.01
C PRO A 85 -9.57 -26.82 -10.00
N SER A 86 -8.68 -27.65 -9.46
CA SER A 86 -7.89 -28.60 -10.20
C SER A 86 -8.83 -29.58 -10.89
N SER A 87 -8.98 -29.45 -12.22
CA SER A 87 -9.21 -30.62 -13.06
C SER A 87 -7.92 -31.45 -13.04
N GLU A 88 -8.09 -32.75 -12.87
CA GLU A 88 -7.09 -33.74 -12.49
C GLU A 88 -6.01 -33.93 -13.58
N GLU A 89 -4.80 -34.46 -13.35
CA GLU A 89 -4.50 -35.81 -12.84
C GLU A 89 -2.96 -35.95 -12.66
N GLY A 90 -2.53 -36.61 -11.58
CA GLY A 90 -1.11 -36.96 -11.30
C GLY A 90 -0.84 -37.19 -9.81
N LYS A 91 -1.17 -38.38 -9.31
CA LYS A 91 -1.23 -38.83 -7.89
C LYS A 91 0.02 -39.68 -7.51
N PRO A 92 0.07 -40.38 -6.35
CA PRO A 92 0.56 -39.99 -5.01
C PRO A 92 1.81 -40.80 -4.55
N ASP A 93 2.35 -40.54 -3.35
CA ASP A 93 2.50 -41.53 -2.24
C ASP A 93 3.09 -40.85 -0.97
N SER A 94 2.43 -41.04 0.17
CA SER A 94 2.85 -40.68 1.54
C SER A 94 3.02 -42.01 2.32
N PRO A 95 3.75 -42.15 3.45
CA PRO A 95 3.37 -41.56 4.77
C PRO A 95 4.57 -41.28 5.76
N ALA A 96 4.52 -40.27 6.62
CA ALA A 96 4.12 -40.22 8.05
C ALA A 96 4.99 -40.99 9.09
N ALA A 97 5.50 -40.26 10.10
CA ALA A 97 5.59 -40.60 11.55
C ALA A 97 6.58 -39.61 12.22
N ASP A 98 6.15 -38.70 13.09
CA ASP A 98 5.84 -38.85 14.52
C ASP A 98 7.07 -38.71 15.43
N ALA A 99 6.99 -37.76 16.38
CA ALA A 99 7.37 -37.88 17.80
C ALA A 99 7.97 -36.59 18.37
N CYS A 100 7.21 -35.97 19.27
CA CYS A 100 7.72 -35.09 20.33
C CYS A 100 8.64 -35.88 21.27
N LEU A 101 9.78 -35.33 21.70
CA LEU A 101 10.20 -35.43 23.10
C LEU A 101 11.30 -34.39 23.45
N GLU A 102 11.09 -33.77 24.59
CA GLU A 102 11.98 -32.92 25.37
C GLU A 102 13.32 -33.65 25.68
N ASN A 103 14.49 -33.00 25.87
CA ASN A 103 15.09 -32.75 27.21
C ASN A 103 16.59 -32.36 27.11
N ARG A 104 16.95 -31.24 27.75
CA ARG A 104 18.09 -30.98 28.69
C ARG A 104 19.55 -31.45 28.41
N THR A 105 20.44 -30.55 28.90
CA THR A 105 21.80 -30.70 29.46
C THR A 105 23.04 -30.69 28.54
N SER A 106 23.83 -29.62 28.66
CA SER A 106 25.19 -29.69 29.22
C SER A 106 25.44 -28.45 30.09
#